data_AF-A0A0C1J2F2-F1
#
_entry.id   AF-A0A0C1J2F2-F1
#
_cell.length_a   1.000
_cell.length_b   1.000
_cell.length_c   1.000
_cell.angle_alpha   90.00
_cell.angle_beta   90.00
_cell.angle_gamma   90.00
#
_symmetry.space_group_name_H-M   'P 1'
#
loop_
_entity.id
_entity.type
_entity.pdbx_description
1 polymer ?
#
loop_
_entity_poly.entity_id
_entity_poly.type
_entity_poly.pdbx_seq_one_letter_code
_entity_poly.pdbx_strand_id
1 'polypeptide(L)'
;MVISSLADNLVRGVESVGDRVSETFFEPVIRLGVTGLARSGKTVFITSLVANLLDRGRMTGLVAQQEGRITASYLQPQPDDTVPRFDFESHLSALTGSAPHWPDSTRAVSELRLSFKVQPAGLLSGLQGPRTLHLDIVDYPGEWLLDLALLDKSYDTWSRDTLEHIDKRTQAEAFLTKARAVDPTTPHDESTALDLARGFTEYLNAARDAGFYDCTPGRFLLPGDLAGSPVLTFAPLPVSEASRRRTLHREMERRYEAYKSQVVKPFFRDHFARIDRQIVLVDVLGAIHKGPQAVEDMRRAMADILSAFRPGRNAWLSKLLLGKRVERILFAATKADHLHHLQHPRLTAIIEALTRDARDRARFAGAETAALSLAALRATTEEIRSHNGAELPCVRGTLLESGKQAAFYPGDLPEDPAHLLGPARNGNAGWLGEDYGFMAFAPAHLTLNPGDGPPHIRLDQAAQFLIGDRL
;
A
#
# COMPACT_ATOMS: atom_id res chain seq x y z
N MET A 1 8.06 1.15 66.13
CA MET A 1 6.94 1.61 65.28
C MET A 1 7.28 1.31 63.82
N VAL A 2 7.40 0.03 63.44
CA VAL A 2 7.90 -0.41 62.11
C VAL A 2 7.22 -1.73 61.67
N ILE A 3 5.93 -1.92 61.99
CA ILE A 3 5.17 -3.12 61.56
C ILE A 3 3.94 -2.74 60.71
N SER A 4 3.47 -1.49 60.72
CA SER A 4 2.32 -1.07 59.89
C SER A 4 2.68 -0.70 58.43
N SER A 5 3.94 -0.36 58.12
CA SER A 5 4.33 0.07 56.76
C SER A 5 4.65 -1.06 55.79
N LEU A 6 4.84 -2.28 56.29
CA LEU A 6 5.07 -3.49 55.47
C LEU A 6 3.76 -4.17 55.06
N ALA A 7 2.68 -4.00 55.84
CA ALA A 7 1.36 -4.54 55.51
C ALA A 7 0.64 -3.69 54.44
N ASP A 8 0.80 -2.36 54.45
CA ASP A 8 0.14 -1.47 53.48
C ASP A 8 0.74 -1.55 52.05
N ASN A 9 2.01 -1.91 51.93
CA ASN A 9 2.68 -2.04 50.61
C ASN A 9 2.44 -3.41 49.94
N LEU A 10 2.07 -4.45 50.71
CA LEU A 10 1.73 -5.76 50.15
C LEU A 10 0.30 -5.82 49.61
N VAL A 11 -0.63 -5.03 50.17
CA VAL A 11 -2.03 -5.01 49.71
C VAL A 11 -2.21 -4.16 48.43
N ARG A 12 -1.43 -3.08 48.24
CA ARG A 12 -1.48 -2.27 47.00
C ARG A 12 -0.65 -2.82 45.83
N GLY A 13 0.25 -3.76 46.10
CA GLY A 13 1.08 -4.42 45.09
C GLY A 13 0.38 -5.54 44.32
N VAL A 14 -0.65 -6.17 44.92
CA VAL A 14 -1.35 -7.31 44.31
C VAL A 14 -2.52 -6.88 43.42
N GLU A 15 -3.20 -5.77 43.74
CA GLU A 15 -4.24 -5.20 42.85
C GLU A 15 -3.64 -4.65 41.54
N SER A 16 -2.49 -3.96 41.60
CA SER A 16 -1.87 -3.36 40.40
C SER A 16 -1.19 -4.34 39.43
N VAL A 17 -0.86 -5.56 39.89
CA VAL A 17 -0.28 -6.61 39.04
C VAL A 17 -1.37 -7.47 38.40
N GLY A 18 -2.49 -7.70 39.10
CA GLY A 18 -3.67 -8.35 38.55
C GLY A 18 -4.36 -7.53 37.45
N ASP A 19 -4.49 -6.22 37.68
CA ASP A 19 -5.14 -5.31 36.72
C ASP A 19 -4.31 -5.12 35.45
N ARG A 20 -2.98 -5.02 35.53
CA ARG A 20 -2.11 -4.91 34.34
C ARG A 20 -2.08 -6.17 33.49
N VAL A 21 -2.09 -7.35 34.11
CA VAL A 21 -2.09 -8.63 33.37
C VAL A 21 -3.47 -8.91 32.78
N SER A 22 -4.56 -8.45 33.41
CA SER A 22 -5.90 -8.55 32.84
C SER A 22 -6.12 -7.54 31.70
N GLU A 23 -5.82 -6.25 31.90
CA GLU A 23 -6.07 -5.20 30.89
C GLU A 23 -5.28 -5.41 29.59
N THR A 24 -4.00 -5.82 29.67
CA THR A 24 -3.17 -6.04 28.47
C THR A 24 -3.70 -7.17 27.57
N PHE A 25 -4.51 -8.10 28.10
CA PHE A 25 -5.17 -9.15 27.33
C PHE A 25 -6.57 -8.76 26.82
N PHE A 26 -7.14 -7.64 27.29
CA PHE A 26 -8.48 -7.14 26.89
C PHE A 26 -8.45 -5.82 26.11
N GLU A 27 -7.31 -5.14 26.00
CA GLU A 27 -7.19 -3.92 25.22
C GLU A 27 -7.39 -4.21 23.71
N PRO A 28 -8.39 -3.60 23.07
CA PRO A 28 -8.65 -3.85 21.65
C PRO A 28 -7.48 -3.38 20.78
N VAL A 29 -7.08 -4.24 19.84
CA VAL A 29 -6.06 -3.94 18.83
C VAL A 29 -6.73 -3.95 17.45
N ILE A 30 -6.42 -2.95 16.64
CA ILE A 30 -6.76 -2.90 15.21
C ILE A 30 -5.46 -2.99 14.44
N ARG A 31 -5.32 -4.00 13.58
CA ARG A 31 -4.22 -4.07 12.61
C ARG A 31 -4.64 -3.44 11.29
N LEU A 32 -4.02 -2.31 10.96
CA LEU A 32 -4.16 -1.60 9.69
C LEU A 32 -3.04 -1.98 8.74
N GLY A 33 -3.36 -2.75 7.70
CA GLY A 33 -2.48 -2.97 6.56
C GLY A 33 -2.44 -1.74 5.66
N VAL A 34 -1.24 -1.25 5.37
CA VAL A 34 -1.01 -0.19 4.40
C VAL A 34 -0.24 -0.76 3.23
N THR A 35 -0.87 -0.72 2.06
CA THR A 35 -0.25 -1.20 0.82
C THR A 35 -0.54 -0.25 -0.33
N GLY A 36 0.07 -0.51 -1.46
CA GLY A 36 -0.11 0.29 -2.67
C GLY A 36 0.97 -0.03 -3.69
N LEU A 37 0.61 0.24 -4.95
CA LEU A 37 1.48 0.06 -6.11
C LEU A 37 2.71 0.98 -6.02
N ALA A 38 3.70 0.72 -6.87
CA ALA A 38 4.93 1.51 -6.90
C ALA A 38 4.64 3.03 -6.97
N ARG A 39 5.33 3.82 -6.14
CA ARG A 39 5.22 5.28 -6.04
C ARG A 39 3.84 5.81 -5.59
N SER A 40 3.01 4.99 -4.95
CA SER A 40 1.70 5.41 -4.43
C SER A 40 1.74 6.34 -3.21
N GLY A 41 2.90 6.45 -2.53
CA GLY A 41 3.09 7.34 -1.38
C GLY A 41 2.83 6.70 -0.01
N LYS A 42 3.02 5.38 0.16
CA LYS A 42 2.86 4.65 1.44
C LYS A 42 3.58 5.31 2.62
N THR A 43 4.88 5.57 2.48
CA THR A 43 5.69 6.17 3.54
C THR A 43 5.14 7.54 3.96
N VAL A 44 4.76 8.38 2.99
CA VAL A 44 4.17 9.70 3.26
C VAL A 44 2.81 9.55 3.94
N PHE A 45 1.98 8.62 3.49
CA PHE A 45 0.68 8.34 4.08
C PHE A 45 0.78 7.94 5.55
N ILE A 46 1.63 6.95 5.88
CA ILE A 46 1.79 6.47 7.26
C ILE A 46 2.30 7.58 8.14
N THR A 47 3.37 8.27 7.72
CA THR A 47 3.96 9.38 8.49
C THR A 47 2.94 10.48 8.74
N SER A 48 2.23 10.95 7.71
CA SER A 48 1.22 12.00 7.91
C SER A 48 0.02 11.54 8.73
N LEU A 49 -0.41 10.27 8.59
CA LEU A 49 -1.50 9.70 9.38
C LEU A 49 -1.13 9.66 10.86
N VAL A 50 0.05 9.11 11.19
CA VAL A 50 0.54 9.02 12.57
C VAL A 50 0.72 10.42 13.16
N ALA A 51 1.34 11.35 12.42
CA ALA A 51 1.54 12.72 12.88
C ALA A 51 0.20 13.43 13.14
N ASN A 52 -0.79 13.29 12.26
CA ASN A 52 -2.11 13.89 12.47
C ASN A 52 -2.94 13.17 13.54
N LEU A 53 -2.68 11.89 13.85
CA LEU A 53 -3.35 11.20 14.96
C LEU A 53 -2.70 11.52 16.32
N LEU A 54 -1.42 11.88 16.33
CA LEU A 54 -0.73 12.42 17.50
C LEU A 54 -1.17 13.87 17.77
N ASP A 55 -1.09 14.73 16.76
CA ASP A 55 -1.44 16.15 16.79
C ASP A 55 -2.71 16.41 15.96
N ARG A 56 -3.86 16.20 16.60
CA ARG A 56 -5.18 16.06 15.96
C ARG A 56 -5.90 17.35 15.58
N GLY A 57 -5.25 18.51 15.62
CA GLY A 57 -5.87 19.81 15.30
C GLY A 57 -6.54 19.87 13.91
N ARG A 58 -6.03 19.09 12.95
CA ARG A 58 -6.57 18.97 11.57
C ARG A 58 -7.43 17.73 11.33
N MET A 59 -7.75 16.95 12.35
CA MET A 59 -8.54 15.72 12.23
C MET A 59 -10.02 15.95 12.50
N THR A 60 -10.60 17.01 11.91
CA THR A 60 -11.99 17.42 12.19
C THR A 60 -13.03 16.48 11.60
N GLY A 61 -12.72 15.74 10.53
CA GLY A 61 -13.57 14.68 9.99
C GLY A 61 -13.55 13.37 10.79
N LEU A 62 -12.71 13.26 11.83
CA LEU A 62 -12.70 12.12 12.75
C LEU A 62 -13.69 12.40 13.89
N VAL A 63 -14.81 11.67 13.91
CA VAL A 63 -15.94 11.93 14.82
C VAL A 63 -15.50 11.93 16.29
N ALA A 64 -14.69 10.94 16.70
CA ALA A 64 -14.19 10.85 18.06
C ALA A 64 -13.31 12.04 18.48
N GLN A 65 -12.59 12.65 17.54
CA GLN A 65 -11.82 13.86 17.80
C GLN A 65 -12.74 15.08 17.89
N GLN A 66 -13.72 15.20 16.99
CA GLN A 66 -14.70 16.29 17.00
C GLN A 66 -15.51 16.32 18.31
N GLU A 67 -15.84 15.15 18.85
CA GLU A 67 -16.54 14.97 20.13
C GLU A 67 -15.63 15.07 21.36
N GLY A 68 -14.32 15.27 21.18
CA GLY A 68 -13.35 15.36 22.28
C GLY A 68 -13.14 14.06 23.05
N ARG A 69 -13.49 12.89 22.46
CA ARG A 69 -13.40 11.58 23.12
C ARG A 69 -11.98 11.04 23.18
N ILE A 70 -11.11 11.43 22.26
CA ILE A 70 -9.71 11.01 22.25
C ILE A 70 -8.90 11.90 23.21
N THR A 71 -8.68 11.41 24.42
CA THR A 71 -8.00 12.17 25.49
C THR A 71 -6.48 12.18 25.32
N ALA A 72 -5.91 11.11 24.81
CA ALA A 72 -4.48 11.01 24.53
C ALA A 72 -4.19 10.08 23.36
N SER A 73 -3.05 10.32 22.72
CA SER A 73 -2.46 9.48 21.66
C SER A 73 -0.96 9.43 21.87
N TYR A 74 -0.35 8.26 21.80
CA TYR A 74 1.09 8.12 21.99
C TYR A 74 1.63 6.89 21.27
N LEU A 75 2.89 6.97 20.85
CA LEU A 75 3.61 5.83 20.31
C LEU A 75 3.95 4.85 21.41
N GLN A 76 3.85 3.56 21.11
CA GLN A 76 4.24 2.48 22.01
C GLN A 76 5.17 1.52 21.25
N PRO A 77 6.06 0.79 21.95
CA PRO A 77 6.79 -0.31 21.32
C PRO A 77 5.83 -1.26 20.59
N GLN A 78 6.24 -1.67 19.39
CA GLN A 78 5.48 -2.61 18.57
C GLN A 78 5.49 -4.02 19.21
N PRO A 79 4.53 -4.89 18.88
CA PRO A 79 4.41 -6.21 19.51
C PRO A 79 5.35 -7.27 18.94
N ASP A 80 5.90 -7.09 17.73
CA ASP A 80 6.71 -8.08 17.03
C ASP A 80 8.16 -7.63 16.88
N ASP A 81 9.06 -8.22 17.67
CA ASP A 81 10.50 -7.88 17.67
C ASP A 81 11.24 -8.41 16.43
N THR A 82 10.60 -9.22 15.58
CA THR A 82 11.20 -9.79 14.36
C THR A 82 10.93 -8.94 13.13
N VAL A 83 10.02 -7.96 13.22
CA VAL A 83 9.68 -7.04 12.14
C VAL A 83 10.36 -5.69 12.37
N PRO A 84 11.01 -5.08 11.36
CA PRO A 84 11.58 -3.75 11.50
C PRO A 84 10.54 -2.69 11.92
N ARG A 85 10.93 -1.75 12.80
CA ARG A 85 10.07 -0.60 13.14
C ARG A 85 10.00 0.38 11.98
N PHE A 86 8.81 0.93 11.72
CA PHE A 86 8.66 2.06 10.82
C PHE A 86 9.40 3.28 11.37
N ASP A 87 10.31 3.85 10.58
CA ASP A 87 11.18 4.96 10.98
C ASP A 87 10.45 6.32 10.93
N PHE A 88 9.42 6.44 11.78
CA PHE A 88 8.49 7.56 11.79
C PHE A 88 9.18 8.92 11.95
N GLU A 89 10.13 9.01 12.87
CA GLU A 89 10.77 10.26 13.28
C GLU A 89 11.67 10.80 12.16
N SER A 90 12.44 9.94 11.50
CA SER A 90 13.24 10.33 10.33
C SER A 90 12.36 10.74 9.16
N HIS A 91 11.28 9.99 8.89
CA HIS A 91 10.36 10.34 7.81
C HIS A 91 9.59 11.65 8.09
N LEU A 92 9.19 11.89 9.33
CA LEU A 92 8.55 13.15 9.72
C LEU A 92 9.53 14.31 9.55
N SER A 93 10.77 14.16 10.04
CA SER A 93 11.83 15.16 9.87
C SER A 93 12.11 15.46 8.39
N ALA A 94 12.13 14.44 7.52
CA ALA A 94 12.27 14.64 6.08
C ALA A 94 11.14 15.50 5.49
N LEU A 95 9.90 15.34 5.97
CA LEU A 95 8.75 16.06 5.43
C LEU A 95 8.55 17.47 6.02
N THR A 96 8.90 17.67 7.30
CA THR A 96 8.61 18.91 8.04
C THR A 96 9.86 19.68 8.45
N GLY A 97 11.04 19.17 8.16
CA GLY A 97 12.33 19.78 8.50
C GLY A 97 12.61 21.07 7.73
N SER A 98 13.77 21.67 8.00
CA SER A 98 14.20 22.93 7.38
C SER A 98 14.48 22.81 5.88
N ALA A 99 14.82 21.62 5.39
CA ALA A 99 15.03 21.30 3.98
C ALA A 99 14.14 20.09 3.61
N PRO A 100 12.83 20.31 3.41
CA PRO A 100 11.90 19.22 3.32
C PRO A 100 12.03 18.48 1.98
N HIS A 101 12.02 17.15 2.02
CA HIS A 101 12.15 16.28 0.86
C HIS A 101 11.27 15.03 1.04
N TRP A 102 10.94 14.37 -0.07
CA TRP A 102 10.20 13.11 0.00
C TRP A 102 11.08 12.02 0.63
N PRO A 103 10.57 11.24 1.60
CA PRO A 103 11.30 10.12 2.18
C PRO A 103 11.43 8.97 1.18
N ASP A 104 12.44 8.12 1.40
CA ASP A 104 12.66 6.94 0.58
C ASP A 104 11.47 5.96 0.66
N SER A 105 11.26 5.21 -0.43
CA SER A 105 10.26 4.16 -0.46
C SER A 105 10.70 2.95 0.38
N THR A 106 9.80 2.45 1.22
CA THR A 106 10.04 1.25 2.03
C THR A 106 10.34 0.03 1.15
N ARG A 107 11.38 -0.72 1.50
CA ARG A 107 11.85 -1.90 0.73
C ARG A 107 11.54 -3.24 1.40
N ALA A 108 11.02 -3.21 2.62
CA ALA A 108 10.68 -4.36 3.44
C ALA A 108 9.38 -4.10 4.21
N VAL A 109 8.90 -5.11 4.94
CA VAL A 109 7.79 -4.93 5.88
C VAL A 109 8.28 -4.08 7.05
N SER A 110 7.44 -3.18 7.54
CA SER A 110 7.68 -2.49 8.80
C SER A 110 6.39 -2.26 9.57
N GLU A 111 6.50 -2.11 10.89
CA GLU A 111 5.36 -1.95 11.78
C GLU A 111 5.54 -0.76 12.73
N LEU A 112 4.43 -0.17 13.16
CA LEU A 112 4.39 0.83 14.23
C LEU A 112 3.09 0.71 15.00
N ARG A 113 3.17 0.88 16.33
CA ARG A 113 2.00 0.91 17.21
C ARG A 113 1.71 2.32 17.70
N LEU A 114 0.48 2.75 17.47
CA LEU A 114 -0.10 3.96 18.03
C LEU A 114 -1.21 3.59 19.02
N SER A 115 -1.17 4.16 20.21
CA SER A 115 -2.14 3.88 21.27
C SER A 115 -2.98 5.12 21.56
N PHE A 116 -4.29 4.92 21.76
CA PHE A 116 -5.25 5.96 22.09
C PHE A 116 -5.85 5.71 23.46
N LYS A 117 -6.02 6.77 24.26
CA LYS A 117 -6.95 6.78 25.40
C LYS A 117 -8.23 7.44 24.94
N VAL A 118 -9.34 6.70 25.07
CA VAL A 118 -10.60 7.03 24.41
C VAL A 118 -11.74 6.93 25.40
N GLN A 119 -12.56 7.97 25.47
CA GLN A 119 -13.81 7.95 26.22
C GLN A 119 -14.88 7.15 25.45
N PRO A 120 -15.58 6.21 26.11
CA PRO A 120 -16.70 5.51 25.50
C PRO A 120 -17.80 6.47 25.02
N ALA A 121 -18.51 6.10 23.96
CA ALA A 121 -19.68 6.84 23.49
C ALA A 121 -20.98 6.30 24.13
N GLY A 122 -22.05 7.11 24.11
CA GLY A 122 -23.39 6.69 24.52
C GLY A 122 -23.81 7.12 25.94
N LEU A 123 -25.04 6.78 26.33
CA LEU A 123 -25.71 7.27 27.56
C LEU A 123 -25.02 6.86 28.88
N LEU A 124 -24.21 5.80 28.84
CA LEU A 124 -23.50 5.28 30.02
C LEU A 124 -22.01 5.67 30.04
N SER A 125 -21.57 6.54 29.12
CA SER A 125 -20.15 6.94 29.01
C SER A 125 -19.61 7.55 30.30
N GLY A 126 -20.43 8.29 31.06
CA GLY A 126 -20.04 8.88 32.34
C GLY A 126 -19.78 7.87 33.47
N LEU A 127 -20.17 6.60 33.28
CA LEU A 127 -19.95 5.52 34.26
C LEU A 127 -18.75 4.62 33.89
N GLN A 128 -18.25 4.70 32.66
CA GLN A 128 -17.13 3.91 32.17
C GLN A 128 -15.88 4.79 32.03
N GLY A 129 -14.75 4.35 32.57
CA GLY A 129 -13.48 5.05 32.40
C GLY A 129 -12.97 4.99 30.95
N PRO A 130 -12.03 5.87 30.58
CA PRO A 130 -11.40 5.83 29.27
C PRO A 130 -10.66 4.50 29.05
N ARG A 131 -10.86 3.92 27.86
CA ARG A 131 -10.20 2.66 27.44
C ARG A 131 -8.99 2.94 26.58
N THR A 132 -8.03 2.01 26.57
CA THR A 132 -6.94 2.03 25.59
C THR A 132 -7.39 1.31 24.32
N LEU A 133 -7.08 1.88 23.16
CA LEU A 133 -7.18 1.23 21.85
C LEU A 133 -5.82 1.26 21.20
N HIS A 134 -5.35 0.13 20.68
CA HIS A 134 -4.11 0.06 19.90
C HIS A 134 -4.40 0.00 18.41
N LEU A 135 -3.62 0.75 17.63
CA LEU A 135 -3.57 0.72 16.19
C LEU A 135 -2.18 0.26 15.77
N ASP A 136 -2.08 -0.97 15.27
CA ASP A 136 -0.87 -1.52 14.66
C ASP A 136 -0.91 -1.22 13.16
N ILE A 137 -0.01 -0.38 12.68
CA ILE A 137 0.11 -0.02 11.27
C ILE A 137 1.22 -0.87 10.66
N VAL A 138 0.87 -1.70 9.69
CA VAL A 138 1.81 -2.59 8.99
C VAL A 138 2.00 -2.09 7.56
N ASP A 139 3.20 -1.58 7.25
CA ASP A 139 3.61 -1.22 5.88
C ASP A 139 4.18 -2.44 5.19
N TYR A 140 3.69 -2.75 3.99
CA TYR A 140 4.29 -3.78 3.15
C TYR A 140 4.13 -3.47 1.65
N PRO A 141 5.08 -3.94 0.80
CA PRO A 141 5.02 -3.67 -0.63
C PRO A 141 3.76 -4.26 -1.30
N GLY A 142 3.14 -3.49 -2.20
CA GLY A 142 1.95 -3.97 -2.93
C GLY A 142 2.29 -5.05 -3.95
N GLU A 143 3.50 -5.01 -4.49
CA GLU A 143 4.07 -5.99 -5.40
C GLU A 143 4.03 -7.41 -4.81
N TRP A 144 4.08 -7.52 -3.48
CA TRP A 144 4.04 -8.81 -2.79
C TRP A 144 2.64 -9.43 -2.71
N LEU A 145 1.59 -8.63 -2.87
CA LEU A 145 0.22 -9.14 -2.96
C LEU A 145 -0.07 -9.78 -4.31
N LEU A 146 0.58 -9.31 -5.37
CA LEU A 146 0.48 -9.87 -6.72
C LEU A 146 0.95 -11.32 -6.76
N ASP A 147 1.94 -11.67 -5.92
CA ASP A 147 2.47 -13.03 -5.82
C ASP A 147 1.43 -14.06 -5.35
N LEU A 148 0.29 -13.63 -4.80
CA LEU A 148 -0.75 -14.57 -4.43
C LEU A 148 -1.36 -15.28 -5.64
N ALA A 149 -1.43 -14.59 -6.79
CA ALA A 149 -1.90 -15.20 -8.03
C ALA A 149 -1.02 -16.40 -8.46
N LEU A 150 0.24 -16.46 -7.99
CA LEU A 150 1.15 -17.58 -8.25
C LEU A 150 0.78 -18.84 -7.48
N LEU A 151 0.04 -18.73 -6.36
CA LEU A 151 -0.33 -19.90 -5.56
C LEU A 151 -1.21 -20.88 -6.33
N ASP A 152 -2.02 -20.36 -7.25
CA ASP A 152 -2.98 -21.14 -8.04
C ASP A 152 -2.42 -21.56 -9.43
N LYS A 153 -1.18 -21.18 -9.75
CA LYS A 153 -0.53 -21.52 -11.02
C LYS A 153 0.55 -22.58 -10.82
N SER A 154 0.64 -23.52 -11.75
CA SER A 154 1.84 -24.34 -11.92
C SER A 154 2.95 -23.51 -12.55
N TYR A 155 4.21 -23.93 -12.38
CA TYR A 155 5.35 -23.29 -13.03
C TYR A 155 5.15 -23.18 -14.55
N ASP A 156 4.73 -24.25 -15.22
CA ASP A 156 4.55 -24.27 -16.68
C ASP A 156 3.49 -23.26 -17.15
N THR A 157 2.40 -23.14 -16.40
CA THR A 157 1.35 -22.16 -16.69
C THR A 157 1.84 -20.75 -16.48
N TRP A 158 2.44 -20.48 -15.32
CA TRP A 158 3.02 -19.17 -15.03
C TRP A 158 4.09 -18.78 -16.06
N SER A 159 4.94 -19.71 -16.45
CA SER A 159 6.03 -19.49 -17.39
C SER A 159 5.52 -19.09 -18.78
N ARG A 160 4.58 -19.88 -19.33
CA ARG A 160 3.95 -19.58 -20.62
C ARG A 160 3.23 -18.24 -20.59
N ASP A 161 2.37 -18.02 -19.59
CA ASP A 161 1.59 -16.79 -19.46
C ASP A 161 2.54 -15.57 -19.35
N THR A 162 3.64 -15.69 -18.61
CA THR A 162 4.62 -14.62 -18.45
C THR A 162 5.34 -14.34 -19.76
N LEU A 163 5.82 -15.36 -20.48
CA LEU A 163 6.53 -15.18 -21.74
C LEU A 163 5.63 -14.57 -22.83
N GLU A 164 4.38 -15.01 -22.93
CA GLU A 164 3.39 -14.43 -23.85
C GLU A 164 3.13 -12.95 -23.53
N HIS A 165 3.00 -12.65 -22.25
CA HIS A 165 2.66 -11.31 -21.78
C HIS A 165 3.79 -10.29 -21.97
N ILE A 166 5.04 -10.71 -21.80
CA ILE A 166 6.20 -9.82 -21.92
C ILE A 166 6.77 -9.73 -23.35
N ASP A 167 6.26 -10.56 -24.28
CA ASP A 167 6.77 -10.68 -25.66
C ASP A 167 6.86 -9.33 -26.40
N LYS A 168 5.90 -8.44 -26.15
CA LYS A 168 5.81 -7.12 -26.79
C LYS A 168 6.52 -6.00 -26.01
N ARG A 169 7.14 -6.30 -24.88
CA ARG A 169 7.81 -5.31 -24.03
C ARG A 169 9.25 -5.15 -24.47
N THR A 170 9.64 -3.94 -24.86
CA THR A 170 11.03 -3.62 -25.22
C THR A 170 12.00 -3.90 -24.07
N GLN A 171 11.58 -3.72 -22.82
CA GLN A 171 12.37 -4.01 -21.62
C GLN A 171 12.68 -5.51 -21.46
N ALA A 172 11.89 -6.40 -22.09
CA ALA A 172 12.05 -7.85 -21.96
C ALA A 172 12.97 -8.46 -23.03
N GLU A 173 13.37 -7.71 -24.07
CA GLU A 173 14.08 -8.24 -25.24
C GLU A 173 15.36 -9.01 -24.89
N ALA A 174 16.19 -8.45 -24.00
CA ALA A 174 17.43 -9.09 -23.56
C ALA A 174 17.16 -10.42 -22.82
N PHE A 175 16.15 -10.43 -21.93
CA PHE A 175 15.76 -11.63 -21.22
C PHE A 175 15.15 -12.69 -22.16
N LEU A 176 14.23 -12.29 -23.05
CA LEU A 176 13.57 -13.17 -24.00
C LEU A 176 14.58 -13.84 -24.94
N THR A 177 15.61 -13.11 -25.37
CA THR A 177 16.70 -13.65 -26.18
C THR A 177 17.43 -14.79 -25.46
N LYS A 178 17.79 -14.58 -24.18
CA LYS A 178 18.42 -15.61 -23.35
C LYS A 178 17.49 -16.80 -23.12
N ALA A 179 16.24 -16.56 -22.74
CA ALA A 179 15.27 -17.60 -22.43
C ALA A 179 14.96 -18.50 -23.65
N ARG A 180 14.93 -17.93 -24.86
CA ARG A 180 14.70 -18.66 -26.12
C ARG A 180 15.92 -19.45 -26.61
N ALA A 181 17.13 -19.07 -26.19
CA ALA A 181 18.37 -19.74 -26.60
C ALA A 181 18.66 -21.01 -25.80
N VAL A 182 18.01 -21.18 -24.64
CA VAL A 182 18.24 -22.33 -23.75
C VAL A 182 17.22 -23.43 -24.01
N ASP A 183 17.69 -24.68 -24.07
CA ASP A 183 16.84 -25.87 -24.08
C ASP A 183 16.52 -26.30 -22.63
N PRO A 184 15.25 -26.17 -22.18
CA PRO A 184 14.86 -26.50 -20.80
C PRO A 184 15.02 -27.99 -20.42
N THR A 185 15.17 -28.87 -21.43
CA THR A 185 15.32 -30.32 -21.24
C THR A 185 16.76 -30.77 -20.99
N THR A 186 17.73 -29.86 -21.17
CA THR A 186 19.14 -30.12 -20.89
C THR A 186 19.39 -30.34 -19.38
N PRO A 187 20.47 -31.06 -19.01
CA PRO A 187 20.87 -31.20 -17.62
C PRO A 187 21.03 -29.84 -16.94
N HIS A 188 20.58 -29.74 -15.68
CA HIS A 188 20.68 -28.51 -14.89
C HIS A 188 22.14 -28.03 -14.78
N ASP A 189 22.35 -26.77 -15.11
CA ASP A 189 23.59 -26.03 -14.90
C ASP A 189 23.30 -24.78 -14.05
N GLU A 190 24.02 -24.63 -12.93
CA GLU A 190 23.75 -23.55 -11.99
C GLU A 190 24.07 -22.17 -12.58
N SER A 191 25.13 -22.07 -13.39
CA SER A 191 25.53 -20.81 -14.02
C SER A 191 24.43 -20.30 -14.97
N THR A 192 23.90 -21.20 -15.81
CA THR A 192 22.79 -20.92 -16.72
C THR A 192 21.53 -20.50 -15.96
N ALA A 193 21.19 -21.20 -14.87
CA ALA A 193 20.03 -20.85 -14.06
C ALA A 193 20.14 -19.46 -13.40
N LEU A 194 21.33 -19.13 -12.88
CA LEU A 194 21.60 -17.82 -12.29
C LEU A 194 21.59 -16.69 -13.32
N ASP A 195 22.13 -16.91 -14.52
CA ASP A 195 22.10 -15.90 -15.58
C ASP A 195 20.68 -15.61 -16.07
N LEU A 196 19.85 -16.65 -16.21
CA LEU A 196 18.43 -16.50 -16.55
C LEU A 196 17.66 -15.73 -15.46
N ALA A 197 17.85 -16.10 -14.19
CA ALA A 197 17.18 -15.42 -13.08
C ALA A 197 17.61 -13.95 -12.96
N ARG A 198 18.91 -13.67 -13.18
CA ARG A 198 19.42 -12.29 -13.21
C ARG A 198 18.80 -11.50 -14.36
N GLY A 199 18.80 -12.05 -15.57
CA GLY A 199 18.20 -11.39 -16.74
C GLY A 199 16.71 -11.13 -16.55
N PHE A 200 15.98 -12.05 -15.92
CA PHE A 200 14.57 -11.85 -15.58
C PHE A 200 14.38 -10.75 -14.52
N THR A 201 15.25 -10.72 -13.50
CA THR A 201 15.24 -9.67 -12.46
C THR A 201 15.55 -8.28 -13.05
N GLU A 202 16.52 -8.19 -13.96
CA GLU A 202 16.85 -6.96 -14.69
C GLU A 202 15.66 -6.47 -15.51
N TYR A 203 14.97 -7.37 -16.23
CA TYR A 203 13.73 -7.07 -16.93
C TYR A 203 12.67 -6.51 -15.97
N LEU A 204 12.41 -7.17 -14.84
CA LEU A 204 11.39 -6.74 -13.89
C LEU A 204 11.68 -5.32 -13.37
N ASN A 205 12.95 -5.01 -13.04
CA ASN A 205 13.34 -3.67 -12.61
C ASN A 205 13.13 -2.64 -13.74
N ALA A 206 13.57 -2.94 -14.95
CA ALA A 206 13.38 -2.07 -16.10
C ALA A 206 11.88 -1.82 -16.41
N ALA A 207 11.05 -2.85 -16.30
CA ALA A 207 9.60 -2.74 -16.48
C ALA A 207 8.97 -1.88 -15.37
N ARG A 208 9.36 -2.08 -14.11
CA ARG A 208 8.90 -1.24 -13.00
C ARG A 208 9.29 0.23 -13.19
N ASP A 209 10.51 0.49 -13.64
CA ASP A 209 11.00 1.85 -13.88
C ASP A 209 10.32 2.52 -15.08
N ALA A 210 10.00 1.74 -16.12
CA ALA A 210 9.16 2.15 -17.24
C ALA A 210 7.68 2.36 -16.83
N GLY A 211 7.30 1.94 -15.62
CA GLY A 211 6.00 2.22 -15.03
C GLY A 211 4.96 1.12 -15.14
N PHE A 212 5.35 -0.11 -15.50
CA PHE A 212 4.47 -1.28 -15.49
C PHE A 212 4.11 -1.69 -14.06
N TYR A 213 2.85 -2.10 -13.85
CA TYR A 213 2.30 -2.41 -12.52
C TYR A 213 2.18 -3.92 -12.22
N ASP A 214 2.38 -4.77 -13.23
CA ASP A 214 2.18 -6.23 -13.20
C ASP A 214 3.49 -7.02 -13.10
N CYS A 215 4.50 -6.42 -12.47
CA CYS A 215 5.81 -7.04 -12.30
C CYS A 215 5.77 -8.12 -11.21
N THR A 216 5.69 -9.39 -11.63
CA THR A 216 5.73 -10.56 -10.73
C THR A 216 6.85 -11.52 -11.13
N PRO A 217 7.53 -12.18 -10.17
CA PRO A 217 7.26 -12.18 -8.74
C PRO A 217 7.78 -10.94 -8.00
N GLY A 218 7.00 -10.40 -7.06
CA GLY A 218 7.27 -9.13 -6.40
C GLY A 218 8.54 -9.10 -5.53
N ARG A 219 8.95 -10.24 -4.97
CA ARG A 219 10.21 -10.33 -4.19
C ARG A 219 11.47 -10.29 -5.06
N PHE A 220 11.36 -10.41 -6.39
CA PHE A 220 12.51 -10.15 -7.27
C PHE A 220 12.83 -8.65 -7.33
N LEU A 221 11.82 -7.80 -7.21
CA LEU A 221 11.98 -6.35 -7.15
C LEU A 221 12.40 -5.86 -5.77
N LEU A 222 11.84 -6.48 -4.73
CA LEU A 222 12.04 -6.11 -3.33
C LEU A 222 12.37 -7.37 -2.52
N PRO A 223 13.63 -7.84 -2.56
CA PRO A 223 14.02 -9.12 -1.97
C PRO A 223 14.09 -9.09 -0.44
N GLY A 224 14.25 -7.91 0.18
CA GLY A 224 14.47 -7.80 1.63
C GLY A 224 15.60 -8.73 2.09
N ASP A 225 15.33 -9.52 3.13
CA ASP A 225 16.29 -10.47 3.71
C ASP A 225 16.56 -11.71 2.82
N LEU A 226 15.82 -11.88 1.72
CA LEU A 226 16.00 -12.99 0.78
C LEU A 226 17.01 -12.68 -0.33
N ALA A 227 17.66 -11.51 -0.31
CA ALA A 227 18.66 -11.15 -1.30
C ALA A 227 19.79 -12.20 -1.35
N GLY A 228 20.06 -12.75 -2.54
CA GLY A 228 21.03 -13.82 -2.73
C GLY A 228 20.54 -15.23 -2.38
N SER A 229 19.30 -15.39 -1.92
CA SER A 229 18.72 -16.69 -1.62
C SER A 229 18.41 -17.48 -2.91
N PRO A 230 18.64 -18.82 -2.93
CA PRO A 230 18.25 -19.69 -4.05
C PRO A 230 16.76 -19.70 -4.37
N VAL A 231 15.91 -19.20 -3.46
CA VAL A 231 14.47 -19.09 -3.70
C VAL A 231 14.11 -18.00 -4.72
N LEU A 232 15.03 -17.07 -4.98
CA LEU A 232 14.88 -15.97 -5.95
C LEU A 232 15.71 -16.20 -7.23
N THR A 233 16.16 -17.43 -7.48
CA THR A 233 17.03 -17.74 -8.62
C THR A 233 16.32 -18.63 -9.65
N PHE A 234 15.11 -18.24 -10.04
CA PHE A 234 14.34 -18.87 -11.11
C PHE A 234 13.86 -17.86 -12.16
N ALA A 235 13.52 -18.35 -13.35
CA ALA A 235 13.00 -17.55 -14.45
C ALA A 235 11.96 -18.35 -15.24
N PRO A 236 11.07 -17.69 -16.00
CA PRO A 236 10.18 -18.39 -16.92
C PRO A 236 11.00 -18.93 -18.12
N LEU A 237 10.72 -20.17 -18.50
CA LEU A 237 11.30 -20.89 -19.64
C LEU A 237 10.23 -21.29 -20.68
N PRO A 238 10.59 -21.34 -21.98
CA PRO A 238 9.69 -21.83 -23.01
C PRO A 238 9.54 -23.36 -22.92
N VAL A 239 8.61 -23.83 -22.07
CA VAL A 239 8.39 -25.25 -21.82
C VAL A 239 7.34 -25.83 -22.75
N SER A 240 7.67 -26.92 -23.44
CA SER A 240 6.77 -27.67 -24.33
C SER A 240 6.50 -29.11 -23.85
N GLU A 241 7.39 -29.65 -23.00
CA GLU A 241 7.30 -31.00 -22.46
C GLU A 241 7.19 -30.97 -20.93
N ALA A 242 6.75 -32.09 -20.34
CA ALA A 242 6.74 -32.27 -18.89
C ALA A 242 8.17 -32.29 -18.30
N SER A 243 8.33 -31.74 -17.10
CA SER A 243 9.63 -31.66 -16.45
C SER A 243 10.22 -33.05 -16.15
N ARG A 244 11.51 -33.23 -16.44
CA ARG A 244 12.24 -34.47 -16.19
C ARG A 244 13.27 -34.28 -15.08
N ARG A 245 13.60 -35.33 -14.33
CA ARG A 245 14.56 -35.23 -13.23
C ARG A 245 15.91 -34.75 -13.75
N ARG A 246 16.57 -33.88 -12.97
CA ARG A 246 17.90 -33.31 -13.24
C ARG A 246 17.98 -32.37 -14.45
N THR A 247 16.85 -31.92 -15.02
CA THR A 247 16.85 -30.91 -16.08
C THR A 247 16.72 -29.50 -15.51
N LEU A 248 17.08 -28.50 -16.32
CA LEU A 248 16.89 -27.09 -15.99
C LEU A 248 15.42 -26.77 -15.69
N HIS A 249 14.48 -27.27 -16.51
CA HIS A 249 13.04 -27.11 -16.28
C HIS A 249 12.62 -27.57 -14.88
N ARG A 250 13.07 -28.76 -14.47
CA ARG A 250 12.71 -29.29 -13.15
C ARG A 250 13.30 -28.48 -12.01
N GLU A 251 14.49 -27.92 -12.19
CA GLU A 251 15.11 -27.03 -11.22
C GLU A 251 14.32 -25.73 -11.05
N MET A 252 13.94 -25.09 -12.16
CA MET A 252 13.14 -23.86 -12.15
C MET A 252 11.78 -24.08 -11.51
N GLU A 253 11.11 -25.18 -11.84
CA GLU A 253 9.85 -25.60 -11.21
C GLU A 253 10.03 -25.79 -9.70
N ARG A 254 11.09 -26.48 -9.26
CA ARG A 254 11.37 -26.69 -7.82
C ARG A 254 11.57 -25.37 -7.09
N ARG A 255 12.34 -24.43 -7.66
CA ARG A 255 12.59 -23.10 -7.06
C ARG A 255 11.32 -22.26 -7.02
N TYR A 256 10.48 -22.31 -8.05
CA TYR A 256 9.16 -21.67 -8.07
C TYR A 256 8.22 -22.22 -6.99
N GLU A 257 8.16 -23.54 -6.81
CA GLU A 257 7.34 -24.14 -5.74
C GLU A 257 7.92 -23.88 -4.34
N ALA A 258 9.25 -23.81 -4.21
CA ALA A 258 9.90 -23.34 -2.99
C ALA A 258 9.54 -21.88 -2.68
N TYR A 259 9.53 -21.01 -3.69
CA TYR A 259 9.09 -19.62 -3.56
C TYR A 259 7.66 -19.50 -3.06
N LYS A 260 6.73 -20.24 -3.69
CA LYS A 260 5.33 -20.29 -3.23
C LYS A 260 5.24 -20.75 -1.77
N SER A 261 5.91 -21.85 -1.43
CA SER A 261 5.76 -22.49 -0.11
C SER A 261 6.50 -21.81 1.04
N GLN A 262 7.66 -21.19 0.77
CA GLN A 262 8.57 -20.64 1.78
C GLN A 262 8.56 -19.11 1.83
N VAL A 263 8.09 -18.42 0.78
CA VAL A 263 8.06 -16.96 0.72
C VAL A 263 6.63 -16.44 0.70
N VAL A 264 5.84 -16.85 -0.30
CA VAL A 264 4.48 -16.32 -0.47
C VAL A 264 3.57 -16.78 0.67
N LYS A 265 3.49 -18.09 0.92
CA LYS A 265 2.59 -18.64 1.95
C LYS A 265 2.87 -18.11 3.36
N PRO A 266 4.14 -18.08 3.85
CA PRO A 266 4.43 -17.57 5.19
C PRO A 266 4.10 -16.09 5.34
N PHE A 267 4.46 -15.25 4.37
CA PHE A 267 4.11 -13.82 4.43
C PHE A 267 2.60 -13.58 4.62
N PHE A 268 1.78 -14.30 3.85
CA PHE A 268 0.33 -14.17 3.97
C PHE A 268 -0.21 -14.71 5.29
N ARG A 269 0.35 -15.80 5.82
CA ARG A 269 -0.02 -16.35 7.12
C ARG A 269 0.34 -15.43 8.28
N ASP A 270 1.54 -14.88 8.24
CA ASP A 270 2.15 -14.24 9.40
C ASP A 270 1.77 -12.76 9.49
N HIS A 271 1.59 -12.08 8.35
CA HIS A 271 1.21 -10.66 8.31
C HIS A 271 -0.24 -10.47 7.86
N PHE A 272 -0.59 -10.95 6.67
CA PHE A 272 -1.88 -10.62 6.03
C PHE A 272 -3.08 -11.18 6.79
N ALA A 273 -2.97 -12.40 7.32
CA ALA A 273 -4.04 -13.06 8.07
C ALA A 273 -4.47 -12.31 9.35
N ARG A 274 -3.62 -11.41 9.84
CA ARG A 274 -3.84 -10.64 11.07
C ARG A 274 -4.40 -9.23 10.79
N ILE A 275 -4.59 -8.85 9.53
CA ILE A 275 -5.07 -7.52 9.14
C ILE A 275 -6.59 -7.42 9.36
N ASP A 276 -7.02 -6.41 10.12
CA ASP A 276 -8.44 -6.11 10.38
C ASP A 276 -8.98 -5.03 9.44
N ARG A 277 -8.09 -4.12 9.01
CA ARG A 277 -8.39 -2.95 8.16
C ARG A 277 -7.33 -2.83 7.08
N GLN A 278 -7.72 -2.51 5.85
CA GLN A 278 -6.78 -2.34 4.75
C GLN A 278 -6.97 -0.99 4.08
N ILE A 279 -5.87 -0.31 3.78
CA ILE A 279 -5.85 0.76 2.78
C ILE A 279 -4.94 0.38 1.61
N VAL A 280 -5.43 0.62 0.39
CA VAL A 280 -4.69 0.46 -0.86
C VAL A 280 -4.52 1.82 -1.51
N LEU A 281 -3.29 2.33 -1.49
CA LEU A 281 -2.92 3.62 -2.07
C LEU A 281 -2.60 3.47 -3.57
N VAL A 282 -3.15 4.37 -4.39
CA VAL A 282 -3.08 4.31 -5.84
C VAL A 282 -2.75 5.69 -6.43
N ASP A 283 -1.68 5.78 -7.21
CA ASP A 283 -1.33 6.99 -7.96
C ASP A 283 -2.04 7.01 -9.32
N VAL A 284 -3.32 7.37 -9.29
CA VAL A 284 -4.17 7.42 -10.49
C VAL A 284 -3.71 8.49 -11.47
N LEU A 285 -3.27 9.65 -10.96
CA LEU A 285 -2.80 10.76 -11.78
C LEU A 285 -1.53 10.40 -12.57
N GLY A 286 -0.58 9.74 -11.90
CA GLY A 286 0.61 9.21 -12.56
C GLY A 286 0.28 8.18 -13.64
N ALA A 287 -0.72 7.33 -13.43
CA ALA A 287 -1.16 6.35 -14.43
C ALA A 287 -1.83 7.03 -15.64
N ILE A 288 -2.73 8.01 -15.41
CA ILE A 288 -3.38 8.77 -16.49
C ILE A 288 -2.33 9.48 -17.35
N HIS A 289 -1.36 10.14 -16.72
CA HIS A 289 -0.30 10.85 -17.42
C HIS A 289 0.56 9.93 -18.31
N LYS A 290 0.82 8.69 -17.88
CA LYS A 290 1.57 7.70 -18.67
C LYS A 290 0.78 7.13 -19.85
N GLY A 291 -0.54 7.26 -19.86
CA GLY A 291 -1.40 6.86 -20.97
C GLY A 291 -2.29 5.65 -20.70
N PRO A 292 -3.10 5.23 -21.70
CA PRO A 292 -4.16 4.24 -21.52
C PRO A 292 -3.67 2.87 -21.04
N GLN A 293 -2.50 2.43 -21.52
CA GLN A 293 -1.92 1.14 -21.13
C GLN A 293 -1.61 1.10 -19.63
N ALA A 294 -1.01 2.16 -19.07
CA ALA A 294 -0.70 2.25 -17.66
C ALA A 294 -1.96 2.21 -16.77
N VAL A 295 -3.07 2.81 -17.23
CA VAL A 295 -4.36 2.76 -16.56
C VAL A 295 -4.95 1.34 -16.55
N GLU A 296 -4.87 0.61 -17.67
CA GLU A 296 -5.35 -0.77 -17.76
C GLU A 296 -4.48 -1.72 -16.92
N ASP A 297 -3.16 -1.57 -16.94
CA ASP A 297 -2.23 -2.36 -16.13
C ASP A 297 -2.50 -2.14 -14.62
N MET A 298 -2.70 -0.89 -14.23
CA MET A 298 -3.10 -0.54 -12.85
C MET A 298 -4.44 -1.21 -12.47
N ARG A 299 -5.44 -1.18 -13.36
CA ARG A 299 -6.74 -1.83 -13.13
C ARG A 299 -6.60 -3.35 -12.94
N ARG A 300 -5.77 -4.01 -13.75
CA ARG A 300 -5.49 -5.45 -13.63
C ARG A 300 -4.79 -5.77 -12.32
N ALA A 301 -3.73 -5.03 -11.99
CA ALA A 301 -3.01 -5.19 -10.73
C ALA A 301 -3.93 -5.04 -9.51
N MET A 302 -4.86 -4.06 -9.51
CA MET A 302 -5.85 -3.92 -8.45
C MET A 302 -6.82 -5.12 -8.38
N ALA A 303 -7.27 -5.63 -9.53
CA ALA A 303 -8.14 -6.80 -9.58
C ALA A 303 -7.44 -8.06 -9.03
N ASP A 304 -6.13 -8.20 -9.27
CA ASP A 304 -5.30 -9.31 -8.78
C ASP A 304 -5.04 -9.19 -7.27
N ILE A 305 -4.64 -8.00 -6.79
CA ILE A 305 -4.53 -7.70 -5.36
C ILE A 305 -5.80 -8.08 -4.63
N LEU A 306 -6.97 -7.76 -5.20
CA LEU A 306 -8.25 -8.00 -4.53
C LEU A 306 -8.77 -9.41 -4.68
N SER A 307 -8.23 -10.17 -5.64
CA SER A 307 -8.47 -11.61 -5.72
C SER A 307 -7.93 -12.35 -4.49
N ALA A 308 -6.94 -11.77 -3.81
CA ALA A 308 -6.40 -12.28 -2.54
C ALA A 308 -7.37 -12.24 -1.37
N PHE A 309 -8.33 -11.31 -1.41
CA PHE A 309 -9.27 -11.09 -0.32
C PHE A 309 -10.52 -11.98 -0.46
N ARG A 310 -10.55 -12.94 -1.38
CA ARG A 310 -11.68 -13.86 -1.60
C ARG A 310 -11.62 -15.06 -0.65
N PRO A 311 -12.55 -15.19 0.30
CA PRO A 311 -12.78 -16.46 0.99
C PRO A 311 -13.35 -17.48 0.00
N GLY A 312 -12.87 -18.71 0.02
CA GLY A 312 -13.45 -19.86 -0.69
C GLY A 312 -12.82 -20.22 -2.05
N ARG A 313 -12.26 -19.26 -2.81
CA ARG A 313 -11.60 -19.61 -4.09
C ARG A 313 -10.28 -20.35 -3.88
N ASN A 314 -9.54 -19.94 -2.86
CA ASN A 314 -8.30 -20.59 -2.49
C ASN A 314 -8.57 -21.39 -1.22
N ALA A 315 -9.00 -22.65 -1.40
CA ALA A 315 -9.34 -23.56 -0.29
C ALA A 315 -8.21 -23.65 0.76
N TRP A 316 -6.97 -23.38 0.35
CA TRP A 316 -5.82 -23.23 1.24
C TRP A 316 -5.87 -21.95 2.11
N LEU A 317 -6.13 -20.76 1.55
CA LEU A 317 -6.25 -19.52 2.33
C LEU A 317 -7.41 -19.57 3.31
N SER A 318 -8.55 -20.13 2.90
CA SER A 318 -9.71 -20.24 3.80
C SER A 318 -9.45 -21.14 5.02
N LYS A 319 -8.58 -22.16 4.87
CA LYS A 319 -8.11 -22.99 6.00
C LYS A 319 -7.08 -22.26 6.87
N LEU A 320 -6.22 -21.46 6.26
CA LEU A 320 -5.15 -20.71 6.95
C LEU A 320 -5.68 -19.53 7.76
N LEU A 321 -6.68 -18.83 7.24
CA LEU A 321 -7.23 -17.61 7.84
C LEU A 321 -8.19 -17.87 9.01
N LEU A 322 -8.49 -19.13 9.36
CA LEU A 322 -9.38 -19.52 10.48
C LEU A 322 -10.73 -18.76 10.52
N GLY A 323 -11.16 -18.20 9.38
CA GLY A 323 -12.37 -17.38 9.28
C GLY A 323 -12.23 -15.89 9.65
N LYS A 324 -11.06 -15.39 10.05
CA LYS A 324 -10.82 -13.94 10.21
C LYS A 324 -10.86 -13.26 8.84
N ARG A 325 -11.62 -12.17 8.75
CA ARG A 325 -11.84 -11.39 7.52
C ARG A 325 -11.41 -9.95 7.77
N VAL A 326 -10.79 -9.35 6.77
CA VAL A 326 -10.60 -7.90 6.72
C VAL A 326 -11.98 -7.26 6.72
N GLU A 327 -12.34 -6.51 7.77
CA GLU A 327 -13.71 -5.98 7.89
C GLU A 327 -13.90 -4.73 7.02
N ARG A 328 -12.84 -3.93 6.80
CA ARG A 328 -12.89 -2.73 5.95
C ARG A 328 -11.70 -2.59 5.01
N ILE A 329 -11.98 -2.19 3.77
CA ILE A 329 -10.99 -1.95 2.72
C ILE A 329 -11.22 -0.56 2.10
N LEU A 330 -10.22 0.32 2.18
CA LEU A 330 -10.24 1.65 1.59
C LEU A 330 -9.34 1.72 0.35
N PHE A 331 -9.89 2.16 -0.77
CA PHE A 331 -9.11 2.51 -1.96
C PHE A 331 -8.88 4.01 -2.01
N ALA A 332 -7.63 4.44 -2.00
CA ALA A 332 -7.30 5.86 -1.92
C ALA A 332 -6.49 6.30 -3.15
N ALA A 333 -7.09 7.16 -3.97
CA ALA A 333 -6.35 7.89 -4.99
C ALA A 333 -5.50 8.97 -4.31
N THR A 334 -4.18 8.85 -4.36
CA THR A 334 -3.26 9.76 -3.68
C THR A 334 -2.95 10.99 -4.53
N LYS A 335 -2.23 11.97 -3.93
CA LYS A 335 -1.79 13.21 -4.58
C LYS A 335 -2.94 14.08 -5.09
N ALA A 336 -4.09 14.05 -4.40
CA ALA A 336 -5.23 14.89 -4.76
C ALA A 336 -4.91 16.40 -4.70
N ASP A 337 -3.86 16.81 -3.97
CA ASP A 337 -3.36 18.18 -3.94
C ASP A 337 -2.74 18.62 -5.28
N HIS A 338 -2.40 17.70 -6.18
CA HIS A 338 -1.99 18.05 -7.55
C HIS A 338 -3.17 18.51 -8.41
N LEU A 339 -4.39 18.51 -7.86
CA LEU A 339 -5.61 18.99 -8.48
C LEU A 339 -6.24 20.09 -7.63
N HIS A 340 -6.84 21.06 -8.31
CA HIS A 340 -7.77 21.98 -7.68
C HIS A 340 -9.02 21.21 -7.17
N HIS A 341 -9.60 21.61 -6.04
CA HIS A 341 -10.70 20.87 -5.39
C HIS A 341 -11.90 20.55 -6.29
N LEU A 342 -12.16 21.37 -7.30
CA LEU A 342 -13.21 21.15 -8.31
C LEU A 342 -13.07 19.79 -9.02
N GLN A 343 -11.86 19.24 -9.12
CA GLN A 343 -11.60 17.96 -9.78
C GLN A 343 -11.52 16.77 -8.80
N HIS A 344 -11.51 16.98 -7.48
CA HIS A 344 -11.43 15.89 -6.50
C HIS A 344 -12.61 14.89 -6.59
N PRO A 345 -13.86 15.32 -6.81
CA PRO A 345 -14.97 14.38 -7.04
C PRO A 345 -14.75 13.51 -8.28
N ARG A 346 -14.19 14.08 -9.37
CA ARG A 346 -13.88 13.35 -10.61
C ARG A 346 -12.78 12.30 -10.37
N LEU A 347 -11.72 12.66 -9.66
CA LEU A 347 -10.68 11.71 -9.25
C LEU A 347 -11.24 10.58 -8.38
N THR A 348 -12.15 10.90 -7.46
CA THR A 348 -12.87 9.90 -6.64
C THR A 348 -13.70 8.97 -7.53
N ALA A 349 -14.48 9.50 -8.47
CA ALA A 349 -15.27 8.69 -9.41
C ALA A 349 -14.41 7.76 -10.27
N ILE A 350 -13.22 8.22 -10.69
CA ILE A 350 -12.27 7.42 -11.47
C ILE A 350 -11.76 6.23 -10.65
N ILE A 351 -11.30 6.44 -9.41
CA ILE A 351 -10.85 5.32 -8.57
C ILE A 351 -11.99 4.37 -8.23
N GLU A 352 -13.21 4.87 -8.05
CA GLU A 352 -14.40 4.03 -7.87
C GLU A 352 -14.69 3.14 -9.09
N ALA A 353 -14.59 3.69 -10.30
CA ALA A 353 -14.81 2.96 -11.53
C ALA A 353 -13.70 1.93 -11.77
N LEU A 354 -12.43 2.29 -11.52
CA LEU A 354 -11.28 1.40 -11.61
C LEU A 354 -11.37 0.21 -10.65
N THR A 355 -11.88 0.44 -9.44
CA THR A 355 -11.95 -0.57 -8.37
C THR A 355 -13.30 -1.27 -8.28
N ARG A 356 -14.28 -0.94 -9.15
CA ARG A 356 -15.67 -1.45 -9.08
C ARG A 356 -15.75 -2.97 -8.93
N ASP A 357 -15.20 -3.71 -9.90
CA ASP A 357 -15.23 -5.19 -9.90
C ASP A 357 -14.66 -5.77 -8.62
N ALA A 358 -13.68 -5.08 -8.06
CA ALA A 358 -12.89 -5.55 -6.97
C ALA A 358 -13.51 -5.20 -5.60
N ARG A 359 -14.15 -4.03 -5.50
CA ARG A 359 -15.06 -3.65 -4.41
C ARG A 359 -16.27 -4.57 -4.33
N ASP A 360 -16.90 -4.88 -5.47
CA ASP A 360 -18.05 -5.80 -5.53
C ASP A 360 -17.71 -7.18 -4.97
N ARG A 361 -16.52 -7.68 -5.30
CA ARG A 361 -16.00 -8.95 -4.76
C ARG A 361 -15.74 -8.89 -3.25
N ALA A 362 -15.12 -7.82 -2.77
CA ALA A 362 -14.84 -7.65 -1.34
C ALA A 362 -16.13 -7.50 -0.52
N ARG A 363 -17.14 -6.78 -1.04
CA ARG A 363 -18.47 -6.69 -0.43
C ARG A 363 -19.18 -8.03 -0.38
N PHE A 364 -19.10 -8.82 -1.45
CA PHE A 364 -19.62 -10.19 -1.44
C PHE A 364 -18.96 -11.09 -0.39
N ALA A 365 -17.68 -10.83 -0.06
CA ALA A 365 -16.96 -11.52 1.02
C ALA A 365 -17.31 -11.01 2.43
N GLY A 366 -18.12 -9.95 2.56
CA GLY A 366 -18.54 -9.36 3.82
C GLY A 366 -17.67 -8.21 4.31
N ALA A 367 -16.76 -7.68 3.49
CA ALA A 367 -15.97 -6.49 3.83
C ALA A 367 -16.70 -5.21 3.43
N GLU A 368 -16.67 -4.20 4.28
CA GLU A 368 -17.09 -2.83 3.92
C GLU A 368 -16.02 -2.21 3.02
N THR A 369 -16.42 -1.57 1.93
CA THR A 369 -15.47 -0.96 0.99
C THR A 369 -15.83 0.48 0.67
N ALA A 370 -14.83 1.36 0.72
CA ALA A 370 -14.95 2.74 0.29
C ALA A 370 -13.82 3.08 -0.70
N ALA A 371 -14.02 4.14 -1.48
CA ALA A 371 -12.96 4.76 -2.24
C ALA A 371 -13.03 6.27 -2.10
N LEU A 372 -11.88 6.94 -2.06
CA LEU A 372 -11.79 8.39 -1.97
C LEU A 372 -10.50 8.92 -2.61
N SER A 373 -10.49 10.19 -2.98
CA SER A 373 -9.26 10.93 -3.30
C SER A 373 -8.71 11.62 -2.04
N LEU A 374 -7.42 11.47 -1.76
CA LEU A 374 -6.74 12.13 -0.64
C LEU A 374 -5.37 12.68 -1.02
N ALA A 375 -4.85 13.56 -0.17
CA ALA A 375 -3.43 13.91 -0.11
C ALA A 375 -2.97 13.76 1.34
N ALA A 376 -2.08 12.80 1.59
CA ALA A 376 -1.54 12.57 2.93
C ALA A 376 -0.74 13.78 3.44
N LEU A 377 0.02 14.40 2.55
CA LEU A 377 0.68 15.68 2.77
C LEU A 377 0.31 16.60 1.61
N ARG A 378 -0.25 17.76 1.93
CA ARG A 378 -0.56 18.79 0.93
C ARG A 378 0.70 19.59 0.62
N ALA A 379 1.21 19.48 -0.61
CA ALA A 379 2.39 20.20 -1.08
C ALA A 379 2.05 21.44 -1.92
N THR A 380 0.78 21.63 -2.28
CA THR A 380 0.32 22.70 -3.16
C THR A 380 -0.70 23.63 -2.50
N THR A 381 -0.88 24.81 -3.09
CA THR A 381 -1.94 25.77 -2.80
C THR A 381 -2.83 25.93 -4.03
N GLU A 382 -4.11 26.24 -3.83
CA GLU A 382 -5.04 26.48 -4.94
C GLU A 382 -4.94 27.93 -5.42
N GLU A 383 -5.02 28.14 -6.72
CA GLU A 383 -4.97 29.47 -7.34
C GLU A 383 -5.85 29.48 -8.60
N ILE A 384 -6.60 30.55 -8.84
CA ILE A 384 -7.27 30.76 -10.13
C ILE A 384 -6.37 31.66 -10.98
N ARG A 385 -6.12 31.28 -12.24
CA ARG A 385 -5.33 32.09 -13.18
C ARG A 385 -6.07 32.37 -14.48
N SER A 386 -6.09 33.64 -14.86
CA SER A 386 -6.56 34.05 -16.18
C SER A 386 -5.56 33.63 -17.27
N HIS A 387 -6.01 32.86 -18.25
CA HIS A 387 -5.22 32.43 -19.40
C HIS A 387 -6.11 32.39 -20.65
N ASN A 388 -5.70 33.07 -21.73
CA ASN A 388 -6.47 33.17 -22.99
C ASN A 388 -7.94 33.61 -22.80
N GLY A 389 -8.22 34.47 -21.82
CA GLY A 389 -9.57 34.95 -21.52
C GLY A 389 -10.45 33.98 -20.72
N ALA A 390 -9.90 32.83 -20.28
CA ALA A 390 -10.57 31.89 -19.39
C ALA A 390 -9.89 31.89 -18.01
N GLU A 391 -10.70 31.71 -16.96
CA GLU A 391 -10.20 31.50 -15.59
C GLU A 391 -9.93 30.00 -15.38
N LEU A 392 -8.66 29.64 -15.24
CA LEU A 392 -8.24 28.25 -15.06
C LEU A 392 -8.02 27.93 -13.57
N PRO A 393 -8.63 26.85 -13.05
CA PRO A 393 -8.41 26.40 -11.68
C PRO A 393 -7.09 25.63 -11.57
N CYS A 394 -6.04 26.33 -11.13
CA CYS A 394 -4.68 25.82 -11.03
C CYS A 394 -4.31 25.41 -9.60
N VAL A 395 -3.22 24.65 -9.49
CA VAL A 395 -2.50 24.46 -8.24
C VAL A 395 -1.10 25.04 -8.34
N ARG A 396 -0.58 25.56 -7.23
CA ARG A 396 0.75 26.19 -7.15
C ARG A 396 1.59 25.52 -6.10
N GLY A 397 2.83 25.20 -6.43
CA GLY A 397 3.80 24.63 -5.50
C GLY A 397 5.25 24.76 -6.00
N THR A 398 6.18 24.22 -5.21
CA THR A 398 7.60 24.14 -5.56
C THR A 398 7.83 22.94 -6.48
N LEU A 399 8.38 23.15 -7.67
CA LEU A 399 8.74 22.06 -8.57
C LEU A 399 9.89 21.22 -7.98
N LEU A 400 9.74 19.90 -8.02
CA LEU A 400 10.70 18.96 -7.43
C LEU A 400 12.09 19.06 -8.07
N GLU A 401 12.16 19.21 -9.39
CA GLU A 401 13.43 19.22 -10.13
C GLU A 401 14.17 20.55 -10.06
N SER A 402 13.43 21.67 -10.12
CA SER A 402 14.03 22.99 -10.26
C SER A 402 14.03 23.83 -8.98
N GLY A 403 13.25 23.43 -7.97
CA GLY A 403 13.03 24.21 -6.74
C GLY A 403 12.26 25.52 -6.97
N LYS A 404 11.77 25.79 -8.19
CA LYS A 404 11.04 27.02 -8.51
C LYS A 404 9.56 26.88 -8.19
N GLN A 405 8.92 28.00 -7.84
CA GLN A 405 7.46 28.06 -7.75
C GLN A 405 6.85 28.01 -9.15
N ALA A 406 5.85 27.16 -9.35
CA ALA A 406 5.08 27.09 -10.57
C ALA A 406 3.58 26.92 -10.26
N ALA A 407 2.74 27.57 -11.05
CA ALA A 407 1.32 27.29 -11.11
C ALA A 407 1.07 26.32 -12.28
N PHE A 408 0.20 25.35 -12.05
CA PHE A 408 -0.03 24.24 -12.95
C PHE A 408 -1.51 23.95 -13.10
N TYR A 409 -1.95 23.87 -14.36
CA TYR A 409 -3.26 23.34 -14.74
C TYR A 409 -3.02 22.00 -15.45
N PRO A 410 -3.41 20.86 -14.83
CA PRO A 410 -3.13 19.54 -15.38
C PRO A 410 -4.03 19.16 -16.58
N GLY A 411 -5.02 19.98 -16.91
CA GLY A 411 -6.15 19.60 -17.75
C GLY A 411 -7.32 19.11 -16.91
N ASP A 412 -8.47 18.93 -17.57
CA ASP A 412 -9.68 18.44 -16.92
C ASP A 412 -9.74 16.91 -16.93
N LEU A 413 -9.91 16.33 -15.74
CA LEU A 413 -10.38 14.96 -15.62
C LEU A 413 -11.80 14.86 -16.18
N PRO A 414 -12.14 13.78 -16.90
CA PRO A 414 -13.48 13.60 -17.43
C PRO A 414 -14.48 13.37 -16.30
N GLU A 415 -15.70 13.85 -16.51
CA GLU A 415 -16.81 13.62 -15.58
C GLU A 415 -17.25 12.16 -15.57
N ASP A 416 -17.25 11.51 -16.73
CA ASP A 416 -17.47 10.06 -16.86
C ASP A 416 -16.12 9.32 -16.93
N PRO A 417 -15.79 8.49 -15.92
CA PRO A 417 -14.60 7.63 -15.95
C PRO A 417 -14.52 6.71 -17.17
N ALA A 418 -15.64 6.38 -17.83
CA ALA A 418 -15.65 5.54 -19.02
C ALA A 418 -14.80 6.12 -20.17
N HIS A 419 -14.63 7.45 -20.22
CA HIS A 419 -13.78 8.11 -21.21
C HIS A 419 -12.29 7.78 -21.03
N LEU A 420 -11.85 7.40 -19.82
CA LEU A 420 -10.50 6.88 -19.58
C LEU A 420 -10.45 5.35 -19.71
N LEU A 421 -11.46 4.67 -19.15
CA LEU A 421 -11.48 3.21 -19.09
C LEU A 421 -11.73 2.53 -20.44
N GLY A 422 -12.52 3.14 -21.32
CA GLY A 422 -12.81 2.62 -22.67
C GLY A 422 -11.54 2.52 -23.53
N PRO A 423 -10.82 3.64 -23.77
CA PRO A 423 -9.55 3.63 -24.50
C PRO A 423 -8.50 2.69 -23.90
N ALA A 424 -8.40 2.64 -22.56
CA ALA A 424 -7.50 1.74 -21.84
C ALA A 424 -7.80 0.27 -22.13
N ARG A 425 -9.09 -0.12 -22.09
CA ARG A 425 -9.54 -1.49 -22.40
C ARG A 425 -9.38 -1.86 -23.87
N ASN A 426 -9.52 -0.89 -24.78
CA ASN A 426 -9.38 -1.10 -26.21
C ASN A 426 -7.92 -1.13 -26.69
N GLY A 427 -6.95 -0.88 -25.80
CA GLY A 427 -5.52 -0.90 -26.12
C GLY A 427 -5.07 0.30 -26.95
N ASN A 428 -5.70 1.46 -26.77
CA ASN A 428 -5.32 2.68 -27.49
C ASN A 428 -3.91 3.14 -27.07
N ALA A 429 -3.11 3.63 -28.04
CA ALA A 429 -1.75 4.11 -27.79
C ALA A 429 -1.67 5.48 -27.10
N GLY A 430 -2.74 6.27 -27.13
CA GLY A 430 -2.82 7.60 -26.53
C GLY A 430 -4.25 8.03 -26.25
N TRP A 431 -4.41 9.14 -25.54
CA TRP A 431 -5.72 9.75 -25.29
C TRP A 431 -6.24 10.44 -26.57
N LEU A 432 -7.55 10.43 -26.79
CA LEU A 432 -8.17 11.03 -27.99
C LEU A 432 -8.34 12.56 -27.87
N GLY A 433 -7.76 13.22 -26.85
CA GLY A 433 -7.94 14.64 -26.52
C GLY A 433 -6.67 15.33 -26.00
N GLU A 434 -6.80 16.45 -25.26
CA GLU A 434 -5.65 17.17 -24.67
C GLU A 434 -4.86 16.27 -23.70
N ASP A 435 -3.53 16.31 -23.80
CA ASP A 435 -2.64 15.55 -22.94
C ASP A 435 -2.79 16.01 -21.49
N TYR A 436 -3.15 15.08 -20.61
CA TYR A 436 -3.18 15.34 -19.17
C TYR A 436 -1.73 15.53 -18.68
N GLY A 437 -1.42 16.76 -18.28
CA GLY A 437 -0.12 17.10 -17.78
C GLY A 437 0.09 16.55 -16.36
N PHE A 438 1.35 16.28 -16.01
CA PHE A 438 1.74 15.99 -14.65
C PHE A 438 2.98 16.79 -14.26
N MET A 439 2.93 17.47 -13.12
CA MET A 439 4.09 18.08 -12.49
C MET A 439 4.35 17.42 -11.14
N ALA A 440 5.63 17.17 -10.86
CA ALA A 440 6.09 16.70 -9.56
C ALA A 440 6.40 17.91 -8.67
N PHE A 441 5.70 18.03 -7.55
CA PHE A 441 5.95 19.05 -6.54
C PHE A 441 6.84 18.49 -5.41
N ALA A 442 7.75 19.31 -4.90
CA ALA A 442 8.46 19.07 -3.65
C ALA A 442 7.54 19.36 -2.45
N PRO A 443 7.78 18.75 -1.27
CA PRO A 443 7.07 19.14 -0.06
C PRO A 443 7.23 20.64 0.22
N ALA A 444 6.16 21.27 0.70
CA ALA A 444 6.21 22.67 1.06
C ALA A 444 7.00 22.89 2.36
N HIS A 445 7.61 24.05 2.53
CA HIS A 445 8.09 24.47 3.86
C HIS A 445 6.87 24.74 4.74
N LEU A 446 6.83 24.09 5.90
CA LEU A 446 5.69 24.14 6.81
C LEU A 446 6.02 24.91 8.07
N THR A 447 5.10 25.78 8.47
CA THR A 447 5.04 26.33 9.83
C THR A 447 3.78 25.79 10.48
N LEU A 448 3.94 24.83 11.38
CA LEU A 448 2.82 24.15 12.06
C LEU A 448 2.49 24.85 13.38
N ASN A 449 1.20 25.00 13.67
CA ASN A 449 0.75 25.45 14.98
C ASN A 449 0.92 24.30 16.00
N PRO A 450 1.11 24.59 17.30
CA PRO A 450 1.10 23.57 18.34
C PRO A 450 -0.20 22.75 18.30
N GLY A 451 -0.09 21.42 18.28
CA GLY A 451 -1.23 20.50 18.22
C GLY A 451 -1.82 20.26 16.82
N ASP A 452 -1.31 20.92 15.78
CA ASP A 452 -1.64 20.62 14.38
C ASP A 452 -0.61 19.67 13.77
N GLY A 453 -1.08 18.53 13.27
CA GLY A 453 -0.33 17.70 12.35
C GLY A 453 -0.11 18.37 10.97
N PRO A 454 0.67 17.73 10.08
CA PRO A 454 0.92 18.24 8.73
C PRO A 454 -0.38 18.43 7.91
N PRO A 455 -0.45 19.43 7.02
CA PRO A 455 -1.65 19.70 6.24
C PRO A 455 -1.96 18.54 5.29
N HIS A 456 -3.22 18.17 5.19
CA HIS A 456 -3.69 17.04 4.39
C HIS A 456 -5.01 17.38 3.67
N ILE A 457 -5.44 16.48 2.79
CA ILE A 457 -6.77 16.49 2.16
C ILE A 457 -7.42 15.14 2.46
N ARG A 458 -8.53 15.14 3.22
CA ARG A 458 -9.38 13.97 3.55
C ARG A 458 -8.66 12.80 4.24
N LEU A 459 -7.52 13.03 4.87
CA LEU A 459 -6.83 12.01 5.68
C LEU A 459 -7.65 11.65 6.93
N ASP A 460 -8.37 12.63 7.47
CA ASP A 460 -9.34 12.50 8.55
C ASP A 460 -10.53 11.61 8.17
N GLN A 461 -11.07 11.76 6.96
CA GLN A 461 -12.13 10.88 6.43
C GLN A 461 -11.62 9.44 6.24
N ALA A 462 -10.38 9.29 5.77
CA ALA A 462 -9.75 7.97 5.67
C ALA A 462 -9.59 7.33 7.07
N ALA A 463 -9.14 8.09 8.07
CA ALA A 463 -9.06 7.62 9.45
C ALA A 463 -10.45 7.26 10.01
N GLN A 464 -11.46 8.09 9.78
CA GLN A 464 -12.84 7.82 10.20
C GLN A 464 -13.36 6.50 9.64
N PHE A 465 -13.14 6.24 8.34
CA PHE A 465 -13.55 4.98 7.74
C PHE A 465 -12.77 3.78 8.32
N LEU A 466 -11.46 3.91 8.46
CA LEU A 466 -10.60 2.78 8.86
C LEU A 466 -10.76 2.43 10.35
N ILE A 467 -10.81 3.41 11.24
CA ILE A 467 -10.72 3.17 12.70
C ILE A 467 -11.83 3.87 13.52
N GLY A 468 -12.63 4.74 12.90
CA GLY A 468 -13.58 5.61 13.62
C GLY A 468 -14.70 4.89 14.36
N ASP A 469 -15.05 3.67 13.98
CA ASP A 469 -16.07 2.84 14.66
C ASP A 469 -15.59 2.23 15.99
N ARG A 470 -14.26 2.13 16.17
CA ARG A 470 -13.64 1.59 17.39
C ARG A 470 -13.15 2.71 18.32
N LEU A 471 -13.08 3.94 17.79
CA LEU A 471 -12.67 5.14 18.51
C LEU A 471 -13.78 5.84 19.26
#